data_AF-A0A955IP94-F1
#
_entry.id   AF-A0A955IP94-F1
#
_cell.length_a   1.000
_cell.length_b   1.000
_cell.length_c   1.000
_cell.angle_alpha   90.00
_cell.angle_beta   90.00
_cell.angle_gamma   90.00
#
_symmetry.space_group_name_H-M   'P 1'
#
loop_
_entity.id
_entity.type
_entity.pdbx_description
1 polymer ?
#
loop_
_entity_poly.entity_id
_entity_poly.type
_entity_poly.pdbx_seq_one_letter_code
_entity_poly.pdbx_strand_id
1 'polypeptide(L)'
;MTESALSIQNVPWTELIPIAMVTVVGLVMWVAGRRCLKYAFAVLGLLAGGLVGWVLGTSIDVGIAPWIPAVFLAVLLATVAALAYRLAVAATLAVVLGISGPMLVRTIAQARGMPLLETTAEAADDDAARTWDDATDALSDPDAMDEIDRWLNGDAVSDEAATRLGDEVRETVRETADRLGVSVDTDEQIAHARHFGAWVAETVRAEWARTPEALRPTILMAAASGVLLGALLGALAPMVGASIVTSFGGSLLWLSGLRLVLIRVGAPTEWLPESPAVWLLLWLLVALTGIAIQWTTGPRKADNAD
;
A
#
# COMPACT_ATOMS: atom_id res chain seq x y z
N MET A 1 -7.66 -10.63 -31.22
CA MET A 1 -8.10 -11.03 -29.87
C MET A 1 -7.13 -12.07 -29.34
N THR A 2 -6.51 -11.81 -28.20
CA THR A 2 -5.54 -12.72 -27.57
C THR A 2 -6.27 -13.90 -26.92
N GLU A 3 -5.65 -15.09 -26.86
CA GLU A 3 -6.20 -16.29 -26.21
C GLU A 3 -6.68 -16.03 -24.77
N SER A 4 -6.06 -15.06 -24.08
CA SER A 4 -6.48 -14.59 -22.76
C SER A 4 -7.89 -14.01 -22.72
N ALA A 5 -8.35 -13.32 -23.77
CA ALA A 5 -9.69 -12.76 -23.84
C ALA A 5 -10.76 -13.85 -23.94
N LEU A 6 -10.47 -14.94 -24.66
CA LEU A 6 -11.36 -16.10 -24.77
C LEU A 6 -11.44 -16.87 -23.46
N SER A 7 -10.32 -17.00 -22.74
CA SER A 7 -10.30 -17.61 -21.40
C SER A 7 -11.20 -16.85 -20.42
N ILE A 8 -11.10 -15.51 -20.39
CA ILE A 8 -11.92 -14.65 -19.51
C ILE A 8 -13.42 -14.73 -19.85
N GLN A 9 -13.79 -14.92 -21.12
CA GLN A 9 -15.19 -15.04 -21.53
C GLN A 9 -15.85 -16.36 -21.08
N ASN A 10 -15.07 -17.40 -20.78
CA ASN A 10 -15.59 -18.70 -20.34
C ASN A 10 -15.69 -18.82 -18.81
N VAL A 11 -15.27 -17.79 -18.07
CA VAL A 11 -15.34 -17.75 -16.61
C VAL A 11 -16.80 -17.81 -16.14
N PRO A 12 -17.16 -18.74 -15.22
CA PRO A 12 -18.49 -18.83 -14.62
C PRO A 12 -18.94 -17.51 -14.00
N TRP A 13 -20.24 -17.20 -14.08
CA TRP A 13 -20.81 -15.98 -13.48
C TRP A 13 -20.55 -15.88 -11.97
N THR A 14 -20.39 -17.01 -11.29
CA THR A 14 -20.06 -17.08 -9.87
C THR A 14 -18.70 -16.48 -9.54
N GLU A 15 -17.73 -16.56 -10.46
CA GLU A 15 -16.39 -15.98 -10.28
C GLU A 15 -16.34 -14.47 -10.54
N LEU A 16 -17.41 -13.89 -11.11
CA LEU A 16 -17.53 -12.43 -11.26
C LEU A 16 -17.99 -11.74 -9.99
N ILE A 17 -18.62 -12.46 -9.05
CA ILE A 17 -19.14 -11.89 -7.81
C ILE A 17 -18.00 -11.24 -7.01
N PRO A 18 -16.85 -11.90 -6.75
CA PRO A 18 -15.72 -11.25 -6.08
C PRO A 18 -15.19 -10.02 -6.83
N ILE A 19 -15.09 -10.07 -8.16
CA ILE A 19 -14.59 -8.95 -8.98
C ILE A 19 -15.54 -7.75 -8.86
N ALA A 20 -16.85 -7.99 -8.96
CA ALA A 20 -17.86 -6.96 -8.79
C ALA A 20 -17.82 -6.36 -7.37
N MET A 21 -17.68 -7.21 -6.35
CA MET A 21 -17.52 -6.75 -4.95
C MET A 21 -16.28 -5.89 -4.78
N VAL A 22 -15.12 -6.31 -5.28
CA VAL A 22 -13.87 -5.53 -5.24
C VAL A 22 -14.02 -4.20 -5.99
N THR A 23 -14.73 -4.19 -7.11
CA THR A 23 -15.03 -2.96 -7.88
C THR A 23 -15.85 -1.99 -7.05
N VAL A 24 -16.92 -2.48 -6.39
CA VAL A 24 -17.78 -1.67 -5.52
C VAL A 24 -17.02 -1.16 -4.31
N VAL A 25 -16.21 -2.01 -3.66
CA VAL A 25 -15.35 -1.62 -2.54
C VAL A 25 -14.35 -0.56 -2.98
N GLY A 26 -13.72 -0.73 -4.15
CA GLY A 26 -12.83 0.26 -4.75
C GLY A 26 -13.50 1.60 -5.00
N LEU A 27 -14.74 1.58 -5.50
CA LEU A 27 -15.54 2.78 -5.73
C LEU A 27 -15.91 3.48 -4.41
N VAL A 28 -16.33 2.74 -3.39
CA VAL A 28 -16.63 3.27 -2.06
C VAL A 28 -15.37 3.84 -1.41
N MET A 29 -14.22 3.16 -1.51
CA MET A 29 -12.94 3.69 -1.05
C MET A 29 -12.53 4.95 -1.80
N TRP A 30 -12.79 5.02 -3.10
CA TRP A 30 -12.49 6.18 -3.91
C TRP A 30 -13.33 7.41 -3.52
N VAL A 31 -14.64 7.25 -3.26
CA VAL A 31 -15.53 8.37 -2.86
C VAL A 31 -15.42 8.74 -1.38
N ALA A 32 -15.37 7.74 -0.49
CA ALA A 32 -15.56 7.92 0.96
C ALA A 32 -14.43 7.32 1.81
N GLY A 33 -13.31 6.94 1.19
CA GLY A 33 -12.24 6.18 1.82
C GLY A 33 -11.72 6.76 3.13
N ARG A 34 -11.45 8.07 3.18
CA ARG A 34 -10.98 8.75 4.42
C ARG A 34 -11.88 8.48 5.64
N ARG A 35 -13.20 8.43 5.44
CA ARG A 35 -14.16 8.16 6.53
C ARG A 35 -14.24 6.68 6.81
N CYS A 36 -14.41 5.89 5.76
CA CYS A 36 -14.56 4.44 5.86
C CYS A 36 -13.37 3.79 6.58
N LEU A 37 -12.14 4.26 6.35
CA LEU A 37 -10.94 3.64 6.92
C LEU A 37 -10.87 3.80 8.45
N LYS A 38 -11.24 4.98 8.99
CA LYS A 38 -11.31 5.16 10.46
C LYS A 38 -12.36 4.24 11.09
N TYR A 39 -13.55 4.16 10.49
CA TYR A 39 -14.61 3.29 11.01
C TYR A 39 -14.26 1.81 10.84
N ALA A 40 -13.62 1.43 9.75
CA ALA A 40 -13.18 0.06 9.51
C ALA A 40 -12.19 -0.40 10.59
N PHE A 41 -11.16 0.40 10.91
CA PHE A 41 -10.22 0.08 11.99
C PHE A 41 -10.89 0.00 13.35
N ALA A 42 -11.81 0.92 13.66
CA ALA A 42 -12.55 0.90 14.92
C ALA A 42 -13.47 -0.33 15.04
N VAL A 43 -14.20 -0.67 13.97
CA VAL A 43 -15.08 -1.86 13.92
C VAL A 43 -14.25 -3.14 14.00
N LEU A 44 -13.14 -3.23 13.27
CA LEU A 44 -12.24 -4.38 13.35
C LEU A 44 -11.67 -4.55 14.76
N GLY A 45 -11.19 -3.48 15.38
CA GLY A 45 -10.70 -3.52 16.76
C GLY A 45 -11.80 -3.91 17.76
N LEU A 46 -13.03 -3.43 17.55
CA LEU A 46 -14.18 -3.76 18.39
C LEU A 46 -14.56 -5.24 18.24
N LEU A 47 -14.63 -5.76 17.02
CA LEU A 47 -14.94 -7.17 16.76
C LEU A 47 -13.85 -8.10 17.30
N ALA A 48 -12.57 -7.78 17.03
CA ALA A 48 -11.44 -8.54 17.53
C ALA A 48 -11.39 -8.53 19.07
N GLY A 49 -11.55 -7.35 19.69
CA GLY A 49 -11.53 -7.24 21.15
C GLY A 49 -12.74 -7.87 21.82
N GLY A 50 -13.91 -7.79 21.20
CA GLY A 50 -15.11 -8.47 21.68
C GLY A 50 -14.96 -9.99 21.64
N LEU A 51 -14.40 -10.53 20.54
CA LEU A 51 -14.14 -11.96 20.41
C LEU A 51 -13.09 -12.43 21.43
N VAL A 52 -11.93 -11.77 21.50
CA VAL A 52 -10.86 -12.14 22.44
C VAL A 52 -11.33 -12.01 23.88
N GLY A 53 -12.05 -10.94 24.21
CA GLY A 53 -12.57 -10.71 25.56
C GLY A 53 -13.68 -11.69 25.94
N TRP A 54 -14.48 -12.14 24.97
CA TRP A 54 -15.45 -13.23 25.17
C TRP A 54 -14.76 -14.55 25.49
N VAL A 55 -13.76 -14.96 24.68
CA VAL A 55 -12.99 -16.20 24.89
C VAL A 55 -12.26 -16.18 26.24
N LEU A 56 -11.66 -15.05 26.60
CA LEU A 56 -11.02 -14.86 27.92
C LEU A 56 -12.06 -14.91 29.05
N GLY A 57 -13.21 -14.26 28.87
CA GLY A 57 -14.30 -14.25 29.84
C GLY A 57 -14.87 -15.63 30.13
N THR A 58 -14.95 -16.51 29.11
CA THR A 58 -15.37 -17.90 29.30
C THR A 58 -14.29 -18.78 29.93
N SER A 59 -13.03 -18.37 29.88
CA SER A 59 -11.90 -19.14 30.42
C SER A 59 -11.62 -18.84 31.90
N ILE A 60 -12.16 -17.74 32.43
CA ILE A 60 -11.90 -17.25 33.80
C ILE A 60 -13.14 -17.50 34.66
N ASP A 61 -13.12 -18.52 35.51
CA ASP A 61 -14.23 -18.89 36.42
C ASP A 61 -14.24 -18.03 37.69
N VAL A 62 -14.31 -16.70 37.54
CA VAL A 62 -14.24 -15.74 38.65
C VAL A 62 -15.64 -15.24 39.06
N GLY A 63 -16.70 -15.92 38.60
CA GLY A 63 -18.09 -15.51 38.84
C GLY A 63 -18.47 -14.17 38.19
N ILE A 64 -17.59 -13.61 37.35
CA ILE A 64 -17.86 -12.42 36.55
C ILE A 64 -18.57 -12.85 35.28
N ALA A 65 -19.62 -12.13 34.89
CA ALA A 65 -20.33 -12.43 33.65
C ALA A 65 -19.40 -12.21 32.42
N PRO A 66 -19.31 -13.18 31.47
CA PRO A 66 -18.36 -13.14 30.34
C PRO A 66 -18.48 -11.91 29.42
N TRP A 67 -19.64 -11.24 29.40
CA TRP A 67 -19.84 -10.04 28.59
C TRP A 67 -19.05 -8.82 29.10
N ILE A 68 -18.69 -8.77 30.40
CA ILE A 68 -17.94 -7.66 31.00
C ILE A 68 -16.52 -7.58 30.41
N PRO A 69 -15.68 -8.64 30.47
CA PRO A 69 -14.37 -8.62 29.84
C PRO A 69 -14.46 -8.48 28.31
N ALA A 70 -15.51 -9.01 27.66
CA ALA A 70 -15.74 -8.81 26.23
C ALA A 70 -15.91 -7.34 25.85
N VAL A 71 -16.80 -6.60 26.55
CA VAL A 71 -17.02 -5.16 26.28
C VAL A 71 -15.78 -4.34 26.61
N PHE A 72 -15.12 -4.62 27.74
CA PHE A 72 -13.91 -3.91 28.14
C PHE A 72 -12.79 -4.06 27.09
N LEU A 73 -12.53 -5.30 26.67
CA LEU A 73 -11.47 -5.57 25.70
C LEU A 73 -11.83 -5.08 24.29
N ALA A 74 -13.12 -5.12 23.90
CA ALA A 74 -13.61 -4.53 22.66
C ALA A 74 -13.30 -3.03 22.58
N VAL A 75 -13.62 -2.26 23.63
CA VAL A 75 -13.36 -0.82 23.68
C VAL A 75 -11.85 -0.53 23.70
N LEU A 76 -11.09 -1.31 24.48
CA LEU A 76 -9.63 -1.19 24.55
C LEU A 76 -8.98 -1.41 23.18
N LEU A 77 -9.28 -2.53 22.51
CA LEU A 77 -8.70 -2.82 21.19
C LEU A 77 -9.22 -1.91 20.09
N ALA A 78 -10.48 -1.46 20.14
CA ALA A 78 -10.97 -0.42 19.22
C ALA A 78 -10.16 0.88 19.36
N THR A 79 -9.80 1.26 20.59
CA THR A 79 -8.98 2.46 20.86
C THR A 79 -7.55 2.27 20.34
N VAL A 80 -6.93 1.12 20.61
CA VAL A 80 -5.59 0.79 20.10
C VAL A 80 -5.57 0.74 18.58
N ALA A 81 -6.57 0.11 17.94
CA ALA A 81 -6.71 0.05 16.49
C ALA A 81 -6.87 1.45 15.87
N ALA A 82 -7.61 2.35 16.53
CA ALA A 82 -7.74 3.74 16.10
C ALA A 82 -6.43 4.54 16.20
N LEU A 83 -5.52 4.17 17.12
CA LEU A 83 -4.16 4.74 17.18
C LEU A 83 -3.26 4.11 16.10
N ALA A 84 -3.30 2.78 15.95
CA ALA A 84 -2.55 2.03 14.95
C ALA A 84 -2.89 2.47 13.51
N TYR A 85 -4.12 2.91 13.27
CA TYR A 85 -4.54 3.54 12.01
C TYR A 85 -3.57 4.65 11.54
N ARG A 86 -3.07 5.49 12.45
CA ARG A 86 -2.15 6.58 12.07
C ARG A 86 -0.82 6.02 11.57
N LEU A 87 -0.29 5.02 12.27
CA LEU A 87 0.94 4.35 11.90
C LEU A 87 0.78 3.60 10.57
N ALA A 88 -0.35 2.91 10.38
CA ALA A 88 -0.65 2.20 9.14
C ALA A 88 -0.75 3.15 7.93
N VAL A 89 -1.40 4.31 8.09
CA VAL A 89 -1.48 5.33 7.05
C VAL A 89 -0.09 5.91 6.75
N ALA A 90 0.71 6.21 7.78
CA ALA A 90 2.08 6.69 7.60
C ALA A 90 2.97 5.68 6.88
N ALA A 91 2.94 4.42 7.30
CA ALA A 91 3.69 3.34 6.66
C ALA A 91 3.25 3.13 5.21
N THR A 92 1.94 3.12 4.94
CA THR A 92 1.44 2.94 3.57
C THR A 92 1.85 4.10 2.67
N LEU A 93 1.74 5.34 3.16
CA LEU A 93 2.15 6.51 2.37
C LEU A 93 3.67 6.54 2.14
N ALA A 94 4.46 6.15 3.14
CA ALA A 94 5.91 5.99 3.02
C ALA A 94 6.27 4.99 1.92
N VAL A 95 5.63 3.81 1.90
CA VAL A 95 5.86 2.80 0.86
C VAL A 95 5.42 3.32 -0.52
N VAL A 96 4.25 3.94 -0.63
CA VAL A 96 3.74 4.47 -1.90
C VAL A 96 4.68 5.52 -2.48
N LEU A 97 5.11 6.50 -1.68
CA LEU A 97 6.03 7.54 -2.14
C LEU A 97 7.45 7.00 -2.37
N GLY A 98 7.90 6.05 -1.55
CA GLY A 98 9.17 5.36 -1.71
C GLY A 98 9.29 4.57 -3.00
N ILE A 99 8.20 3.97 -3.48
CA ILE A 99 8.15 3.29 -4.78
C ILE A 99 7.98 4.30 -5.93
N SER A 100 7.17 5.35 -5.72
CA SER A 100 6.86 6.33 -6.76
C SER A 100 8.07 7.20 -7.14
N GLY A 101 8.96 7.51 -6.19
CA GLY A 101 10.17 8.30 -6.43
C GLY A 101 11.09 7.69 -7.51
N PRO A 102 11.59 6.46 -7.32
CA PRO A 102 12.32 5.67 -8.33
C PRO A 102 11.66 5.66 -9.70
N MET A 103 10.35 5.39 -9.74
CA MET A 103 9.61 5.33 -11.00
C MET A 103 9.58 6.67 -11.72
N LEU A 104 9.44 7.78 -10.98
CA LEU A 104 9.44 9.12 -11.54
C LEU A 104 10.83 9.47 -12.13
N VAL A 105 11.91 9.20 -11.40
CA VAL A 105 13.29 9.42 -11.86
C VAL A 105 13.54 8.69 -13.18
N ARG A 106 13.15 7.41 -13.23
CA ARG A 106 13.31 6.60 -14.44
C ARG A 106 12.48 7.12 -15.61
N THR A 107 11.23 7.51 -15.35
CA THR A 107 10.34 8.03 -16.40
C THR A 107 10.89 9.33 -16.99
N ILE A 108 11.44 10.21 -16.15
CA ILE A 108 12.07 11.46 -16.60
C ILE A 108 13.35 11.16 -17.39
N ALA A 109 14.19 10.22 -16.93
CA ALA A 109 15.40 9.81 -17.64
C ALA A 109 15.07 9.27 -19.04
N GLN A 110 14.04 8.43 -19.16
CA GLN A 110 13.56 7.91 -20.45
C GLN A 110 12.99 9.02 -21.34
N ALA A 111 12.16 9.92 -20.79
CA ALA A 111 11.52 10.98 -21.56
C ALA A 111 12.51 12.01 -22.12
N ARG A 112 13.60 12.30 -21.39
CA ARG A 112 14.61 13.26 -21.85
C ARG A 112 15.60 12.66 -22.86
N GLY A 113 15.52 11.35 -23.13
CA GLY A 113 16.45 10.68 -24.04
C GLY A 113 17.91 10.90 -23.69
N MET A 114 18.22 11.23 -22.43
CA MET A 114 19.57 11.59 -22.02
C MET A 114 20.47 10.37 -22.20
N PRO A 115 21.49 10.43 -23.09
CA PRO A 115 22.65 9.56 -22.91
C PRO A 115 23.19 9.89 -21.52
N LEU A 116 23.32 8.88 -20.69
CA LEU A 116 23.67 8.97 -19.27
C LEU A 116 24.75 10.05 -18.98
N LEU A 117 24.29 11.14 -18.37
CA LEU A 117 25.01 11.94 -17.36
C LEU A 117 26.42 12.45 -17.71
N GLU A 118 26.56 13.30 -18.72
CA GLU A 118 27.71 14.23 -18.79
C GLU A 118 27.31 15.70 -18.58
N THR A 119 26.02 16.06 -18.67
CA THR A 119 25.60 17.47 -18.87
C THR A 119 24.70 18.07 -17.79
N THR A 120 24.32 17.34 -16.74
CA THR A 120 23.39 17.87 -15.70
C THR A 120 24.06 18.28 -14.38
N ALA A 121 25.38 18.08 -14.23
CA ALA A 121 26.11 18.56 -13.06
C ALA A 121 26.29 20.10 -13.05
N GLU A 122 26.17 20.76 -14.21
CA GLU A 122 26.54 22.17 -14.36
C GLU A 122 25.35 23.16 -14.23
N ALA A 123 24.12 22.67 -14.04
CA ALA A 123 22.91 23.50 -14.03
C ALA A 123 22.01 23.31 -12.79
N ALA A 124 22.43 22.53 -11.80
CA ALA A 124 21.74 22.45 -10.51
C ALA A 124 22.16 23.66 -9.66
N ASP A 125 21.21 24.58 -9.46
CA ASP A 125 21.29 25.80 -8.67
C ASP A 125 22.10 25.62 -7.37
N ASP A 126 23.04 26.53 -7.09
CA ASP A 126 24.10 26.45 -6.06
C ASP A 126 23.55 26.17 -4.64
N ASP A 127 22.29 26.51 -4.37
CA ASP A 127 21.63 26.35 -3.07
C ASP A 127 20.94 24.99 -2.91
N ALA A 128 20.35 24.47 -3.99
CA ALA A 128 19.94 23.09 -4.05
C ALA A 128 21.19 22.20 -3.99
N ALA A 129 22.24 22.55 -4.74
CA ALA A 129 23.51 21.84 -4.75
C ALA A 129 24.14 21.74 -3.35
N ARG A 130 24.11 22.79 -2.51
CA ARG A 130 24.59 22.70 -1.11
C ARG A 130 23.77 21.78 -0.22
N THR A 131 22.44 21.87 -0.30
CA THR A 131 21.55 20.99 0.48
C THR A 131 21.68 19.54 0.02
N TRP A 132 21.95 19.35 -1.28
CA TRP A 132 22.29 18.06 -1.86
C TRP A 132 23.69 17.62 -1.43
N ASP A 133 24.71 18.47 -1.43
CA ASP A 133 26.08 18.11 -1.01
C ASP A 133 26.11 17.66 0.44
N ASP A 134 25.44 18.34 1.38
CA ASP A 134 25.41 17.92 2.78
C ASP A 134 24.74 16.54 2.97
N ALA A 135 23.65 16.30 2.24
CA ALA A 135 22.99 14.99 2.24
C ALA A 135 23.81 13.93 1.50
N THR A 136 24.52 14.32 0.44
CA THR A 136 25.35 13.45 -0.38
C THR A 136 26.64 13.11 0.34
N ASP A 137 27.23 14.00 1.14
CA ASP A 137 28.40 13.74 1.97
C ASP A 137 28.05 12.80 3.12
N ALA A 138 26.90 13.02 3.78
CA ALA A 138 26.39 12.10 4.80
C ALA A 138 26.09 10.70 4.24
N LEU A 139 25.81 10.59 2.94
CA LEU A 139 25.50 9.33 2.26
C LEU A 139 26.68 8.77 1.46
N SER A 140 27.69 9.58 1.12
CA SER A 140 28.92 9.16 0.43
C SER A 140 29.99 8.71 1.42
N ASP A 141 29.68 8.78 2.73
CA ASP A 141 30.40 8.03 3.74
C ASP A 141 30.49 6.56 3.28
N PRO A 142 31.70 6.05 2.98
CA PRO A 142 31.91 4.68 2.52
C PRO A 142 31.31 3.67 3.50
N ASP A 143 31.30 3.99 4.79
CA ASP A 143 30.74 3.13 5.83
C ASP A 143 29.21 3.07 5.73
N ALA A 144 28.55 4.17 5.40
CA ALA A 144 27.09 4.22 5.20
C ALA A 144 26.68 3.49 3.91
N MET A 145 27.44 3.62 2.83
CA MET A 145 27.19 2.88 1.59
C MET A 145 27.47 1.39 1.75
N ASP A 146 28.53 1.00 2.46
CA ASP A 146 28.80 -0.40 2.79
C ASP A 146 27.71 -0.97 3.72
N GLU A 147 27.11 -0.16 4.60
CA GLU A 147 25.98 -0.59 5.43
C GLU A 147 24.70 -0.76 4.62
N ILE A 148 24.39 0.17 3.69
CA ILE A 148 23.25 0.06 2.78
C ILE A 148 23.44 -1.11 1.81
N ASP A 149 24.63 -1.30 1.25
CA ASP A 149 24.94 -2.41 0.35
C ASP A 149 24.90 -3.75 1.09
N ARG A 150 25.40 -3.79 2.34
CA ARG A 150 25.24 -4.95 3.23
C ARG A 150 23.78 -5.19 3.62
N TRP A 151 22.95 -4.15 3.73
CA TRP A 151 21.51 -4.30 3.99
C TRP A 151 20.73 -4.76 2.75
N LEU A 152 21.07 -4.27 1.56
CA LEU A 152 20.43 -4.60 0.28
C LEU A 152 20.88 -5.96 -0.29
N ASN A 153 22.18 -6.26 -0.22
CA ASN A 153 22.81 -7.47 -0.75
C ASN A 153 23.07 -8.53 0.32
N GLY A 154 22.85 -8.20 1.59
CA GLY A 154 22.88 -9.18 2.67
C GLY A 154 21.65 -10.06 2.60
N ASP A 155 21.76 -11.19 1.89
CA ASP A 155 20.74 -12.25 1.84
C ASP A 155 20.22 -12.61 3.25
N ALA A 156 21.09 -12.53 4.27
CA ALA A 156 20.75 -12.85 5.64
C ALA A 156 19.73 -11.89 6.29
N VAL A 157 19.81 -10.57 6.08
CA VAL A 157 18.92 -9.62 6.78
C VAL A 157 17.53 -9.61 6.15
N SER A 158 17.45 -9.71 4.82
CA SER A 158 16.18 -9.81 4.10
C SER A 158 15.50 -11.15 4.36
N ASP A 159 16.21 -12.28 4.26
CA ASP A 159 15.60 -13.59 4.48
C ASP A 159 15.25 -13.82 5.94
N GLU A 160 16.08 -13.40 6.90
CA GLU A 160 15.77 -13.55 8.32
C GLU A 160 14.62 -12.64 8.74
N ALA A 161 14.59 -11.37 8.31
CA ALA A 161 13.47 -10.47 8.60
C ALA A 161 12.16 -10.92 7.92
N ALA A 162 12.23 -11.35 6.66
CA ALA A 162 11.06 -11.88 5.94
C ALA A 162 10.55 -13.19 6.55
N THR A 163 11.46 -14.07 6.98
CA THR A 163 11.10 -15.32 7.67
C THR A 163 10.47 -15.01 9.02
N ARG A 164 11.07 -14.13 9.83
CA ARG A 164 10.56 -13.75 11.16
C ARG A 164 9.19 -13.10 11.09
N LEU A 165 9.01 -12.15 10.16
CA LEU A 165 7.72 -11.49 9.93
C LEU A 165 6.68 -12.48 9.38
N GLY A 166 7.11 -13.39 8.49
CA GLY A 166 6.27 -14.46 7.96
C GLY A 166 5.80 -15.45 9.03
N ASP A 167 6.68 -15.80 9.96
CA ASP A 167 6.38 -16.70 11.07
C ASP A 167 5.46 -16.03 12.10
N GLU A 168 5.68 -14.75 12.43
CA GLU A 168 4.82 -13.99 13.34
C GLU A 168 3.40 -13.80 12.78
N VAL A 169 3.29 -13.47 11.48
CA VAL A 169 2.00 -13.41 10.79
C VAL A 169 1.34 -14.79 10.74
N ARG A 170 2.09 -15.86 10.49
CA ARG A 170 1.58 -17.23 10.44
C ARG A 170 1.04 -17.67 11.80
N GLU A 171 1.76 -17.40 12.87
CA GLU A 171 1.33 -17.71 14.24
C GLU A 171 0.05 -16.95 14.56
N THR A 172 -0.01 -15.65 14.26
CA THR A 172 -1.19 -14.81 14.51
C THR A 172 -2.42 -15.28 13.72
N VAL A 173 -2.25 -15.60 12.42
CA VAL A 173 -3.34 -16.08 11.57
C VAL A 173 -3.81 -17.46 12.00
N ARG A 174 -2.88 -18.38 12.30
CA ARG A 174 -3.20 -19.74 12.75
C ARG A 174 -3.94 -19.71 14.09
N GLU A 175 -3.45 -18.92 15.05
CA GLU A 175 -4.12 -18.73 16.34
C GLU A 175 -5.53 -18.15 16.16
N THR A 176 -5.70 -17.19 15.24
CA THR A 176 -7.01 -16.60 14.96
C THR A 176 -7.96 -17.58 14.26
N ALA A 177 -7.47 -18.38 13.31
CA ALA A 177 -8.24 -19.39 12.60
C ALA A 177 -8.69 -20.52 13.54
N ASP A 178 -7.79 -21.03 14.38
CA ASP A 178 -8.09 -22.04 15.40
C ASP A 178 -9.13 -21.52 16.40
N ARG A 179 -9.03 -20.25 16.81
CA ARG A 179 -10.03 -19.60 17.69
C ARG A 179 -11.39 -19.42 17.04
N LEU A 180 -11.46 -19.21 15.73
CA LEU A 180 -12.70 -19.02 14.99
C LEU A 180 -13.36 -20.33 14.55
N GLY A 181 -12.69 -21.47 14.69
CA GLY A 181 -13.17 -22.76 14.20
C GLY A 181 -13.32 -22.81 12.68
N VAL A 182 -12.63 -21.91 11.96
CA VAL A 182 -12.64 -21.85 10.51
C VAL A 182 -11.40 -22.59 10.02
N SER A 183 -11.59 -23.72 9.33
CA SER A 183 -10.52 -24.36 8.58
C SER A 183 -10.22 -23.53 7.34
N VAL A 184 -9.52 -22.42 7.51
CA VAL A 184 -8.89 -21.74 6.39
C VAL A 184 -7.74 -22.63 5.96
N ASP A 185 -7.68 -23.03 4.68
CA ASP A 185 -6.47 -23.61 4.10
C ASP A 185 -5.40 -22.51 4.08
N THR A 186 -4.82 -22.32 5.26
CA THR A 186 -3.92 -21.22 5.55
C THR A 186 -2.60 -21.46 4.84
N ASP A 187 -2.26 -22.72 4.59
CA ASP A 187 -1.05 -23.09 3.89
C ASP A 187 -1.13 -22.72 2.40
N GLU A 188 -2.28 -22.89 1.74
CA GLU A 188 -2.47 -22.43 0.36
C GLU A 188 -2.38 -20.89 0.25
N GLN A 189 -3.05 -20.15 1.13
CA GLN A 189 -3.01 -18.69 1.09
C GLN A 189 -1.62 -18.13 1.42
N ILE A 190 -0.93 -18.73 2.38
CA ILE A 190 0.47 -18.38 2.70
C ILE A 190 1.38 -18.70 1.52
N ALA A 191 1.18 -19.84 0.84
CA ALA A 191 1.95 -20.19 -0.35
C ALA A 191 1.75 -19.14 -1.46
N HIS A 192 0.53 -18.68 -1.70
CA HIS A 192 0.26 -17.60 -2.65
C HIS A 192 0.90 -16.28 -2.25
N ALA A 193 0.84 -15.89 -0.96
CA ALA A 193 1.48 -14.67 -0.47
C ALA A 193 3.02 -14.73 -0.62
N ARG A 194 3.64 -15.88 -0.31
CA ARG A 194 5.08 -16.10 -0.49
C ARG A 194 5.47 -16.08 -1.96
N HIS A 195 4.70 -16.74 -2.81
CA HIS A 195 4.93 -16.74 -4.25
C HIS A 195 4.84 -15.32 -4.82
N PHE A 196 3.84 -14.53 -4.40
CA PHE A 196 3.71 -13.13 -4.79
C PHE A 196 4.90 -12.30 -4.28
N GLY A 197 5.29 -12.45 -3.01
CA GLY A 197 6.45 -11.75 -2.44
C GLY A 197 7.76 -12.09 -3.16
N ALA A 198 8.00 -13.37 -3.45
CA ALA A 198 9.16 -13.82 -4.23
C ALA A 198 9.13 -13.25 -5.65
N TRP A 199 7.96 -13.24 -6.31
CA TRP A 199 7.80 -12.64 -7.63
C TRP A 199 8.07 -11.12 -7.63
N VAL A 200 7.59 -10.39 -6.62
CA VAL A 200 7.88 -8.95 -6.47
C VAL A 200 9.37 -8.73 -6.26
N ALA A 201 10.00 -9.47 -5.34
CA ALA A 201 11.43 -9.35 -5.04
C ALA A 201 12.29 -9.64 -6.27
N GLU A 202 11.98 -10.71 -7.01
CA GLU A 202 12.68 -11.07 -8.24
C GLU A 202 12.49 -10.01 -9.33
N THR A 203 11.28 -9.47 -9.47
CA THR A 203 11.01 -8.39 -10.43
C THR A 203 11.80 -7.14 -10.10
N VAL A 204 11.86 -6.76 -8.82
CA VAL A 204 12.64 -5.60 -8.35
C VAL A 204 14.14 -5.83 -8.57
N ARG A 205 14.67 -7.01 -8.22
CA ARG A 205 16.08 -7.38 -8.43
C ARG A 205 16.45 -7.36 -9.91
N ALA A 206 15.62 -7.96 -10.76
CA ALA A 206 15.82 -7.96 -12.21
C ALA A 206 15.84 -6.53 -12.78
N GLU A 207 14.97 -5.66 -12.27
CA GLU A 207 14.91 -4.28 -12.73
C GLU A 207 16.05 -3.41 -12.19
N TRP A 208 16.48 -3.66 -10.96
CA TRP A 208 17.68 -3.06 -10.37
C TRP A 208 18.94 -3.44 -11.14
N ALA A 209 19.09 -4.71 -11.51
CA ALA A 209 20.20 -5.20 -12.31
C ALA A 209 20.28 -4.54 -13.70
N ARG A 210 19.12 -4.20 -14.29
CA ARG A 210 19.04 -3.46 -15.57
C ARG A 210 19.30 -1.96 -15.43
N THR A 211 19.25 -1.43 -14.21
CA THR A 211 19.43 0.00 -13.96
C THR A 211 20.92 0.35 -14.08
N PRO A 212 21.30 1.32 -14.91
CA PRO A 212 22.67 1.80 -15.03
C PRO A 212 23.25 2.21 -13.67
N GLU A 213 24.51 1.85 -13.40
CA GLU A 213 25.16 2.10 -12.10
C GLU A 213 25.12 3.58 -11.70
N ALA A 214 25.28 4.49 -12.66
CA ALA A 214 25.21 5.93 -12.43
C ALA A 214 23.84 6.44 -11.95
N LEU A 215 22.74 5.70 -12.19
CA LEU A 215 21.38 6.07 -11.76
C LEU A 215 20.97 5.42 -10.43
N ARG A 216 21.69 4.39 -9.97
CA ARG A 216 21.36 3.65 -8.75
C ARG A 216 21.33 4.56 -7.51
N PRO A 217 22.32 5.43 -7.26
CA PRO A 217 22.30 6.34 -6.10
C PRO A 217 21.10 7.30 -6.15
N THR A 218 20.82 7.91 -7.31
CA THR A 218 19.70 8.83 -7.46
C THR A 218 18.35 8.15 -7.20
N ILE A 219 18.20 6.90 -7.65
CA ILE A 219 17.00 6.11 -7.40
C ILE A 219 16.85 5.78 -5.91
N LEU A 220 17.94 5.37 -5.23
CA LEU A 220 17.93 5.12 -3.79
C LEU A 220 17.58 6.37 -3.00
N MET A 221 18.14 7.53 -3.36
CA MET A 221 17.81 8.80 -2.72
C MET A 221 16.35 9.19 -2.92
N ALA A 222 15.83 9.01 -4.14
CA ALA A 222 14.42 9.27 -4.43
C ALA A 222 13.51 8.33 -3.64
N ALA A 223 13.90 7.06 -3.47
CA ALA A 223 13.17 6.11 -2.64
C ALA A 223 13.20 6.53 -1.16
N ALA A 224 14.39 6.81 -0.61
CA ALA A 224 14.57 7.19 0.79
C ALA A 224 13.82 8.49 1.13
N SER A 225 13.93 9.49 0.27
CA SER A 225 13.19 10.76 0.39
C SER A 225 11.68 10.55 0.28
N GLY A 226 11.24 9.67 -0.62
CA GLY A 226 9.83 9.27 -0.73
C GLY A 226 9.30 8.62 0.54
N VAL A 227 10.05 7.66 1.10
CA VAL A 227 9.72 6.98 2.37
C VAL A 227 9.63 7.99 3.51
N LEU A 228 10.66 8.85 3.68
CA LEU A 228 10.70 9.83 4.74
C LEU A 228 9.56 10.85 4.64
N LEU A 229 9.34 11.39 3.44
CA LEU A 229 8.26 12.34 3.18
C LEU A 229 6.88 11.70 3.39
N GLY A 230 6.70 10.45 2.96
CA GLY A 230 5.45 9.73 3.14
C GLY A 230 5.17 9.39 4.60
N ALA A 231 6.19 9.00 5.35
CA ALA A 231 6.08 8.78 6.79
C ALA A 231 5.71 10.09 7.51
N LEU A 232 6.42 11.19 7.19
CA LEU A 232 6.18 12.50 7.79
C LEU A 232 4.77 13.02 7.46
N LEU A 233 4.35 12.98 6.19
CA LEU A 233 3.02 13.40 5.77
C LEU A 233 1.91 12.56 6.40
N GLY A 234 2.09 11.24 6.47
CA GLY A 234 1.09 10.37 7.09
C GLY A 234 1.02 10.54 8.61
N ALA A 235 2.13 10.85 9.27
CA ALA A 235 2.17 11.13 10.70
C ALA A 235 1.58 12.51 11.06
N LEU A 236 1.97 13.56 10.34
CA LEU A 236 1.54 14.94 10.61
C LEU A 236 0.11 15.21 10.12
N ALA A 237 -0.27 14.60 8.99
CA ALA A 237 -1.55 14.83 8.34
C ALA A 237 -2.24 13.50 7.99
N PRO A 238 -2.63 12.68 8.98
CA PRO A 238 -3.23 11.36 8.73
C PRO A 238 -4.54 11.42 7.92
N MET A 239 -5.24 12.56 7.95
CA MET A 239 -6.41 12.79 7.10
C MET A 239 -6.04 12.94 5.62
N VAL A 240 -4.92 13.60 5.33
CA VAL A 240 -4.40 13.76 3.97
C VAL A 240 -3.87 12.43 3.45
N GLY A 241 -3.02 11.77 4.25
CA GLY A 241 -2.47 10.46 3.89
C GLY A 241 -3.54 9.43 3.57
N ALA A 242 -4.58 9.33 4.41
CA ALA A 242 -5.69 8.41 4.14
C ALA A 242 -6.47 8.77 2.87
N SER A 243 -6.67 10.05 2.57
CA SER A 243 -7.33 10.45 1.32
C SER A 243 -6.51 10.10 0.08
N ILE A 244 -5.19 10.28 0.14
CA ILE A 244 -4.28 9.88 -0.93
C ILE A 244 -4.34 8.37 -1.11
N VAL A 245 -4.02 7.60 -0.07
CA VAL A 245 -3.96 6.13 -0.14
C VAL A 245 -5.29 5.54 -0.62
N THR A 246 -6.42 5.99 -0.09
CA THR A 246 -7.73 5.45 -0.49
C THR A 246 -8.18 5.90 -1.88
N SER A 247 -7.79 7.09 -2.34
CA SER A 247 -8.11 7.53 -3.71
C SER A 247 -7.28 6.78 -4.75
N PHE A 248 -5.98 6.59 -4.49
CA PHE A 248 -5.07 5.82 -5.36
C PHE A 248 -5.42 4.33 -5.37
N GLY A 249 -5.61 3.73 -4.19
CA GLY A 249 -6.01 2.32 -4.08
C GLY A 249 -7.43 2.10 -4.61
N GLY A 250 -8.38 2.96 -4.25
CA GLY A 250 -9.75 2.90 -4.73
C GLY A 250 -9.83 2.99 -6.25
N SER A 251 -9.16 3.98 -6.85
CA SER A 251 -9.12 4.13 -8.32
C SER A 251 -8.53 2.91 -9.02
N LEU A 252 -7.45 2.33 -8.47
CA LEU A 252 -6.85 1.12 -9.02
C LEU A 252 -7.84 -0.06 -9.00
N LEU A 253 -8.48 -0.29 -7.85
CA LEU A 253 -9.40 -1.41 -7.65
C LEU A 253 -10.62 -1.31 -8.57
N TRP A 254 -11.29 -0.15 -8.62
CA TRP A 254 -12.51 -0.03 -9.41
C TRP A 254 -12.24 0.07 -10.90
N LEU A 255 -11.16 0.73 -11.35
CA LEU A 255 -10.80 0.76 -12.78
C LEU A 255 -10.40 -0.63 -13.28
N SER A 256 -9.62 -1.38 -12.49
CA SER A 256 -9.21 -2.75 -12.86
C SER A 256 -10.40 -3.69 -12.90
N GLY A 257 -11.26 -3.64 -11.88
CA GLY A 257 -12.49 -4.43 -11.82
C GLY A 257 -13.47 -4.08 -12.94
N LEU A 258 -13.65 -2.78 -13.23
CA LEU A 258 -14.48 -2.32 -14.35
C LEU A 258 -13.95 -2.85 -15.68
N ARG A 259 -12.64 -2.78 -15.93
CA ARG A 259 -12.02 -3.33 -17.14
C ARG A 259 -12.32 -4.83 -17.31
N LEU A 260 -12.19 -5.61 -16.23
CA LEU A 260 -12.48 -7.06 -16.25
C LEU A 260 -13.96 -7.33 -16.56
N VAL A 261 -14.87 -6.58 -15.94
CA VAL A 261 -16.31 -6.69 -16.19
C VAL A 261 -16.65 -6.36 -17.65
N LEU A 262 -16.04 -5.31 -18.21
CA LEU A 262 -16.28 -4.90 -19.60
C LEU A 262 -15.79 -5.95 -20.61
N ILE A 263 -14.59 -6.50 -20.40
CA ILE A 263 -14.06 -7.60 -21.22
C ILE A 263 -15.01 -8.80 -21.17
N ARG A 264 -15.55 -9.11 -19.98
CA ARG A 264 -16.46 -10.24 -19.77
C ARG A 264 -17.79 -10.08 -20.48
N VAL A 265 -18.37 -8.88 -20.49
CA VAL A 265 -19.65 -8.56 -21.15
C VAL A 265 -19.48 -8.44 -22.67
N GLY A 266 -18.25 -8.46 -23.18
CA GLY A 266 -17.96 -8.25 -24.60
C GLY A 266 -18.22 -6.82 -25.03
N ALA A 267 -18.14 -5.86 -24.09
CA ALA A 267 -18.21 -4.45 -24.43
C ALA A 267 -17.05 -4.10 -25.36
N PRO A 268 -17.25 -3.24 -26.39
CA PRO A 268 -16.16 -2.79 -27.24
C PRO A 268 -15.07 -2.18 -26.36
N THR A 269 -13.82 -2.63 -26.48
CA THR A 269 -12.70 -2.10 -25.67
C THR A 269 -11.94 -0.98 -26.39
N GLU A 270 -12.42 -0.52 -27.54
CA GLU A 270 -11.76 0.50 -28.37
C GLU A 270 -11.60 1.85 -27.66
N TRP A 271 -12.44 2.13 -26.67
CA TRP A 271 -12.35 3.33 -25.83
C TRP A 271 -11.39 3.17 -24.64
N LEU A 272 -10.90 1.95 -24.37
CA LEU A 272 -9.89 1.72 -23.34
C LEU A 272 -8.51 1.98 -23.95
N PRO A 273 -7.66 2.79 -23.31
CA PRO A 273 -6.33 3.05 -23.84
C PRO A 273 -5.52 1.76 -23.92
N GLU A 274 -4.83 1.53 -25.04
CA GLU A 274 -3.91 0.38 -25.16
C GLU A 274 -2.54 0.70 -24.56
N SER A 275 -2.18 1.99 -24.53
CA SER A 275 -0.89 2.46 -24.02
C SER A 275 -0.84 2.42 -22.49
N PRO A 276 0.17 1.78 -21.88
CA PRO A 276 0.39 1.80 -20.43
C PRO A 276 0.53 3.22 -19.87
N ALA A 277 1.15 4.14 -20.61
CA ALA A 277 1.33 5.53 -20.19
C ALA A 277 -0.02 6.27 -20.11
N VAL A 278 -0.92 6.02 -21.06
CA VAL A 278 -2.26 6.62 -21.04
C VAL A 278 -3.11 6.01 -19.92
N TRP A 279 -2.94 4.71 -19.62
CA TRP A 279 -3.56 4.08 -18.45
C TRP A 279 -3.09 4.70 -17.14
N LEU A 280 -1.78 4.93 -16.97
CA LEU A 280 -1.23 5.59 -15.80
C LEU A 280 -1.76 7.02 -15.65
N LEU A 281 -1.83 7.77 -16.76
CA LEU A 281 -2.40 9.11 -16.75
C LEU A 281 -3.88 9.10 -16.36
N LEU A 282 -4.68 8.20 -16.94
CA LEU A 282 -6.10 8.04 -16.61
C LEU A 282 -6.27 7.69 -15.13
N TRP A 283 -5.51 6.71 -14.63
CA TRP A 283 -5.53 6.32 -13.23
C TRP A 283 -5.15 7.48 -12.29
N LEU A 284 -4.13 8.24 -12.64
CA LEU A 284 -3.69 9.41 -11.88
C LEU A 284 -4.79 10.49 -11.85
N LEU A 285 -5.41 10.81 -12.99
CA LEU A 285 -6.51 11.78 -13.07
C LEU A 285 -7.71 11.33 -12.23
N VAL A 286 -8.06 10.05 -12.27
CA VAL A 286 -9.13 9.49 -11.42
C VAL A 286 -8.74 9.55 -9.94
N ALA A 287 -7.51 9.21 -9.57
CA ALA A 287 -7.03 9.32 -8.19
C ALA A 287 -7.10 10.76 -7.67
N LEU A 288 -6.61 11.74 -8.45
CA LEU A 288 -6.68 13.17 -8.12
C LEU A 288 -8.12 13.67 -7.96
N THR A 289 -9.02 13.19 -8.82
CA THR A 289 -10.46 13.49 -8.71
C THR A 289 -11.04 12.94 -7.41
N GLY A 290 -10.66 11.72 -7.03
CA GLY A 290 -11.03 11.11 -5.74
C GLY A 290 -10.56 11.95 -4.55
N ILE A 291 -9.30 12.42 -4.58
CA ILE A 291 -8.75 13.29 -3.53
C ILE A 291 -9.59 14.58 -3.41
N ALA A 292 -9.89 15.22 -4.54
CA ALA A 292 -10.71 16.42 -4.56
C ALA A 292 -12.13 16.19 -4.01
N ILE A 293 -12.78 15.08 -4.38
CA ILE A 293 -14.10 14.68 -3.86
C ILE A 293 -14.05 14.45 -2.35
N GLN A 294 -13.06 13.72 -1.86
CA GLN A 294 -12.91 13.43 -0.44
C GLN A 294 -12.62 14.67 0.40
N TRP A 295 -11.95 15.68 -0.16
CA TRP A 295 -11.70 16.96 0.50
C TRP A 295 -12.96 17.84 0.52
N THR A 296 -13.69 17.92 -0.59
CA THR A 296 -14.91 18.75 -0.71
C THR A 296 -16.08 18.21 0.12
N THR A 297 -16.15 16.89 0.30
CA THR A 297 -17.22 16.24 1.09
C THR A 297 -16.98 16.30 2.59
N GLY A 298 -15.83 16.79 3.07
CA GLY A 298 -15.49 16.91 4.49
C GLY A 298 -16.57 17.67 5.28
N PRO A 299 -16.82 17.34 6.57
CA PRO A 299 -17.75 18.11 7.36
C PRO A 299 -17.26 19.57 7.35
N ARG A 300 -18.04 20.46 6.71
CA ARG A 300 -17.88 21.88 6.94
C ARG A 300 -18.04 22.02 8.44
N LYS A 301 -16.99 22.50 9.10
CA LYS A 301 -17.08 22.92 10.50
C LYS A 301 -18.22 23.92 10.46
N ALA A 302 -19.42 23.50 10.87
CA ALA A 302 -20.53 24.42 10.99
C ALA A 302 -19.96 25.51 11.88
N ASP A 303 -19.98 26.75 11.39
CA ASP A 303 -19.64 27.87 12.24
C ASP A 303 -20.53 27.72 13.46
N ASN A 304 -19.91 27.29 14.56
CA ASN A 304 -20.48 27.42 15.89
C ASN A 304 -20.44 28.94 16.14
N ALA A 305 -21.33 29.63 15.45
CA ALA A 305 -21.83 30.92 15.84
C ALA A 305 -22.75 30.63 17.03
N ASP A 306 -22.31 31.17 18.16
CA ASP A 306 -23.05 31.47 19.39
C ASP A 306 -23.29 30.34 20.40
#